data_AF-A0A3M1Z3C1-F1
#
_entry.id   AF-A0A3M1Z3C1-F1
#
_cell.length_a   1.000
_cell.length_b   1.000
_cell.length_c   1.000
_cell.angle_alpha   90.00
_cell.angle_beta   90.00
_cell.angle_gamma   90.00
#
_symmetry.space_group_name_H-M   'P 1'
#
loop_
_entity.id
_entity.type
_entity.pdbx_description
1 polymer ?
#
loop_
_entity_poly.entity_id
_entity_poly.type
_entity_poly.pdbx_seq_one_letter_code
_entity_poly.pdbx_strand_id
1 'polypeptide(L)'
;MIRRLLPLLICTFFISALGVAQTTEELAAQKEAKAAELSTLEAQLAELQGKVDGLKGEIAAITDKLTPYPRWEKRAFGTVGFNFTRFNDWFQKDQPNTSAATIAFTLNGIANLDQKKYFWRNAGALNLSWLKFDDKDNPDDEADFRVASDAFNVSSLFGYKLNEKIAISAMGEYRTATLDGKFNNPGFLDLGAGITFTPIKNLVVVVHPGNYNFVFSDEGSDFQSSVGLKLAVDYAQKLPKGIAWKTNFSSFISYEDVRELTNWTWVNGFSTAVKGLGIGVDVGIRQSKQEAKAREIGGNPLQLYYVLGLSYSF
;
A
#
# COMPACT_ATOMS: atom_id res chain seq x y z
N MET A 1 -70.04 -15.43 -45.00
CA MET A 1 -68.64 -15.31 -45.46
C MET A 1 -67.60 -15.23 -44.32
N ILE A 2 -67.96 -14.77 -43.11
CA ILE A 2 -67.00 -14.58 -41.99
C ILE A 2 -66.59 -15.89 -41.27
N ARG A 3 -67.36 -16.97 -41.36
CA ARG A 3 -67.05 -18.25 -40.67
C ARG A 3 -65.97 -19.14 -41.32
N ARG A 4 -65.51 -18.82 -42.53
CA ARG A 4 -64.46 -19.60 -43.24
C ARG A 4 -63.08 -18.93 -43.26
N LEU A 5 -62.98 -17.67 -42.84
CA LEU A 5 -61.71 -16.94 -42.76
C LEU A 5 -61.02 -17.06 -41.40
N LEU A 6 -61.78 -17.32 -40.33
CA LEU A 6 -61.24 -17.48 -38.98
C LEU A 6 -60.25 -18.67 -38.82
N PRO A 7 -60.49 -19.87 -39.39
CA PRO A 7 -59.50 -20.95 -39.27
C PRO A 7 -58.24 -20.70 -40.12
N LEU A 8 -58.35 -19.93 -41.22
CA LEU A 8 -57.21 -19.62 -42.08
C LEU A 8 -56.29 -18.57 -41.43
N LEU A 9 -56.85 -17.60 -40.71
CA LEU A 9 -56.11 -16.57 -39.97
C LEU A 9 -55.44 -17.13 -38.70
N ILE A 10 -56.05 -18.16 -38.07
CA ILE A 10 -55.46 -18.84 -36.91
C ILE A 10 -54.31 -19.78 -37.35
N CYS A 11 -54.41 -20.43 -38.52
CA CYS A 11 -53.31 -21.22 -39.06
C CYS A 11 -52.11 -20.37 -39.49
N THR A 12 -52.30 -19.17 -40.03
CA THR A 12 -51.16 -18.29 -40.39
C THR A 12 -50.51 -17.64 -39.16
N PHE A 13 -51.24 -17.43 -38.07
CA PHE A 13 -50.66 -16.93 -36.80
C PHE A 13 -49.92 -18.02 -36.01
N PHE A 14 -50.25 -19.31 -36.20
CA PHE A 14 -49.54 -20.42 -35.55
C PHE A 14 -48.27 -20.85 -36.29
N ILE A 15 -48.18 -20.64 -37.61
CA ILE A 15 -46.98 -20.99 -38.39
C ILE A 15 -45.85 -19.96 -38.20
N SER A 16 -46.17 -18.71 -37.88
CA SER A 16 -45.15 -17.70 -37.52
C SER A 16 -44.60 -17.84 -36.10
N ALA A 17 -45.22 -18.65 -35.24
CA ALA A 17 -44.74 -18.93 -33.87
C ALA A 17 -43.85 -20.19 -33.75
N LEU A 18 -43.66 -20.94 -34.84
CA LEU A 18 -42.80 -22.14 -34.87
C LEU A 18 -41.36 -21.85 -35.35
N GLY A 19 -41.04 -20.60 -35.67
CA GLY A 19 -39.67 -20.16 -35.90
C GLY A 19 -39.06 -19.67 -34.60
N VAL A 20 -38.01 -20.36 -34.13
CA VAL A 20 -37.21 -20.07 -32.91
C VAL A 20 -37.75 -20.65 -31.60
N ALA A 21 -37.95 -21.97 -31.57
CA ALA A 21 -37.73 -22.73 -30.34
C ALA A 21 -36.46 -23.56 -30.55
N GLN A 22 -35.31 -22.96 -30.23
CA GLN A 22 -34.04 -23.68 -30.22
C GLN A 22 -34.18 -24.92 -29.33
N THR A 23 -33.90 -26.09 -29.87
CA THR A 23 -33.93 -27.31 -29.06
C THR A 23 -32.80 -27.29 -28.04
N THR A 24 -32.94 -28.00 -26.92
CA THR A 24 -31.89 -28.11 -25.90
C THR A 24 -30.57 -28.64 -26.48
N GLU A 25 -30.65 -29.51 -27.49
CA GLU A 25 -29.50 -30.01 -28.25
C GLU A 25 -28.82 -28.91 -29.09
N GLU A 26 -29.58 -28.06 -29.77
CA GLU A 26 -29.03 -26.91 -30.51
C GLU A 26 -28.35 -25.90 -29.58
N LEU A 27 -28.94 -25.65 -28.40
CA LEU A 27 -28.35 -24.76 -27.39
C LEU A 27 -27.06 -25.35 -26.80
N ALA A 28 -27.00 -26.67 -26.60
CA ALA A 28 -25.81 -27.38 -26.16
C ALA A 28 -24.69 -27.32 -27.22
N ALA A 29 -25.02 -27.56 -28.49
CA ALA A 29 -24.07 -27.46 -29.60
C ALA A 29 -23.53 -26.03 -29.76
N GLN A 30 -24.37 -25.00 -29.58
CA GLN A 30 -23.92 -23.60 -29.60
C GLN A 30 -23.03 -23.27 -28.41
N LYS A 31 -23.32 -23.79 -27.21
CA LYS A 31 -22.45 -23.63 -26.04
C LYS A 31 -21.08 -24.25 -26.28
N GLU A 32 -21.01 -25.46 -26.83
CA GLU A 32 -19.75 -26.13 -27.14
C GLU A 32 -18.95 -25.37 -28.21
N ALA A 33 -19.61 -24.92 -29.28
CA ALA A 33 -18.98 -24.10 -30.31
C ALA A 33 -18.41 -22.79 -29.73
N LYS A 34 -19.18 -22.11 -28.85
CA LYS A 34 -18.74 -20.89 -28.17
C LYS A 34 -17.63 -21.14 -27.15
N ALA A 35 -17.63 -22.29 -26.47
CA ALA A 35 -16.55 -22.68 -25.57
C ALA A 35 -15.25 -22.99 -26.33
N ALA A 36 -15.34 -23.63 -27.50
CA ALA A 36 -14.20 -23.86 -28.38
C ALA A 36 -13.64 -22.55 -28.95
N GLU A 37 -14.54 -21.62 -29.36
CA GLU A 37 -14.17 -20.28 -29.81
C GLU A 37 -13.48 -19.49 -28.68
N LEU A 38 -14.02 -19.53 -27.46
CA LEU A 38 -13.42 -18.90 -26.28
C LEU A 38 -12.02 -19.45 -25.99
N SER A 39 -11.86 -20.77 -25.96
CA SER A 39 -10.54 -21.41 -25.73
C SER A 39 -9.51 -20.99 -26.78
N THR A 40 -9.93 -20.89 -28.05
CA THR A 40 -9.08 -20.41 -29.13
C THR A 40 -8.68 -18.95 -28.93
N LEU A 41 -9.62 -18.08 -28.55
CA LEU A 41 -9.36 -16.67 -28.26
C LEU A 41 -8.47 -16.48 -27.03
N GLU A 42 -8.65 -17.28 -25.98
CA GLU A 42 -7.80 -17.28 -24.78
C GLU A 42 -6.35 -17.68 -25.12
N ALA A 43 -6.16 -18.69 -25.97
CA ALA A 43 -4.85 -19.10 -26.45
C ALA A 43 -4.16 -18.01 -27.29
N GLN A 44 -4.90 -17.38 -28.21
CA GLN A 44 -4.39 -16.25 -29.00
C GLN A 44 -4.03 -15.05 -28.12
N LEU A 45 -4.85 -14.74 -27.11
CA LEU A 45 -4.59 -13.68 -26.15
C LEU A 45 -3.32 -13.97 -25.36
N ALA A 46 -3.11 -15.21 -24.90
CA ALA A 46 -1.89 -15.62 -24.20
C ALA A 46 -0.64 -15.47 -25.09
N GLU A 47 -0.72 -15.88 -26.36
CA GLU A 47 0.39 -15.71 -27.31
C GLU A 47 0.71 -14.23 -27.58
N LEU A 48 -0.32 -13.42 -27.83
CA LEU A 48 -0.20 -11.97 -28.01
C LEU A 48 0.36 -11.29 -26.76
N GLN A 49 -0.07 -11.70 -25.56
CA GLN A 49 0.45 -11.19 -24.29
C GLN A 49 1.93 -11.51 -24.15
N GLY A 50 2.37 -12.72 -24.51
CA GLY A 50 3.80 -13.09 -24.55
C GLY A 50 4.61 -12.21 -25.50
N LYS A 51 4.10 -11.93 -26.71
CA LYS A 51 4.74 -11.01 -27.68
C LYS A 51 4.81 -9.58 -27.13
N VAL A 52 3.74 -9.08 -26.51
CA VAL A 52 3.69 -7.75 -25.88
C VAL A 52 4.73 -7.64 -24.76
N ASP A 53 4.86 -8.66 -23.91
CA ASP A 53 5.81 -8.66 -22.80
C ASP A 53 7.26 -8.75 -23.31
N GLY A 54 7.50 -9.53 -24.38
CA GLY A 54 8.79 -9.55 -25.09
C GLY A 54 9.19 -8.18 -25.65
N LEU A 55 8.29 -7.54 -26.41
CA LEU A 55 8.53 -6.19 -26.97
C LEU A 55 8.70 -5.14 -25.87
N LYS A 56 7.95 -5.20 -24.77
CA LYS A 56 8.16 -4.31 -23.61
C LYS A 56 9.56 -4.51 -23.00
N GLY A 57 10.04 -5.75 -22.95
CA GLY A 57 11.40 -6.06 -22.52
C GLY A 57 12.47 -5.44 -23.42
N GLU A 58 12.32 -5.59 -24.73
CA GLU A 58 13.23 -4.98 -25.73
C GLU A 58 13.21 -3.45 -25.66
N ILE A 59 12.03 -2.83 -25.59
CA ILE A 59 11.88 -1.38 -25.41
C ILE A 59 12.55 -0.93 -24.12
N ALA A 60 12.37 -1.67 -23.02
CA ALA A 60 13.01 -1.35 -21.74
C ALA A 60 14.54 -1.41 -21.85
N ALA A 61 15.10 -2.41 -22.55
CA ALA A 61 16.54 -2.54 -22.77
C ALA A 61 17.11 -1.41 -23.66
N ILE A 62 16.38 -1.02 -24.73
CA ILE A 62 16.76 0.10 -25.59
C ILE A 62 16.66 1.42 -24.80
N THR A 63 15.59 1.61 -24.04
CA THR A 63 15.40 2.78 -23.17
C THR A 63 16.53 2.90 -22.15
N ASP A 64 16.95 1.78 -21.56
CA ASP A 64 18.07 1.75 -20.61
C ASP A 64 19.38 2.24 -21.24
N LYS A 65 19.66 1.84 -22.50
CA LYS A 65 20.81 2.33 -23.27
C LYS A 65 20.71 3.80 -23.67
N LEU A 66 19.50 4.30 -23.91
CA LEU A 66 19.25 5.67 -24.35
C LEU A 66 19.20 6.68 -23.20
N THR A 67 18.94 6.25 -21.97
CA THR A 67 18.75 7.19 -20.86
C THR A 67 20.11 7.55 -20.25
N PRO A 68 20.63 8.78 -20.47
CA PRO A 68 21.93 9.16 -19.93
C PRO A 68 21.89 9.21 -18.41
N TYR A 69 23.02 8.87 -17.79
CA TYR A 69 23.24 9.12 -16.37
C TYR A 69 23.57 10.62 -16.14
N PRO A 70 23.13 11.24 -15.04
CA PRO A 70 22.34 10.71 -13.90
C PRO A 70 20.87 10.45 -14.23
N ARG A 71 20.30 9.39 -13.64
CA ARG A 71 18.87 9.10 -13.71
C ARG A 71 18.19 9.43 -12.40
N TRP A 72 17.21 10.33 -12.42
CA TRP A 72 16.41 10.69 -11.25
C TRP A 72 15.02 10.09 -11.33
N GLU A 73 14.61 9.44 -10.24
CA GLU A 73 13.24 9.02 -10.01
C GLU A 73 12.72 9.81 -8.80
N LYS A 74 11.80 10.74 -9.07
CA LYS A 74 11.12 11.52 -8.04
C LYS A 74 9.65 11.16 -8.10
N ARG A 75 9.05 10.83 -6.97
CA ARG A 75 7.60 10.60 -6.84
C ARG A 75 7.14 11.17 -5.52
N ALA A 76 5.98 11.79 -5.51
CA ALA A 76 5.31 12.19 -4.28
C ALA A 76 3.85 11.77 -4.36
N PHE A 77 3.35 11.16 -3.29
CA PHE A 77 1.93 10.82 -3.19
C PHE A 77 1.44 11.10 -1.78
N GLY A 78 0.18 11.44 -1.67
CA GLY A 78 -0.46 11.61 -0.38
C GLY A 78 -1.91 11.19 -0.43
N THR A 79 -2.45 10.80 0.72
CA THR A 79 -3.84 10.42 0.87
C THR A 79 -4.48 11.32 1.91
N VAL A 80 -5.64 11.87 1.58
CA VAL A 80 -6.50 12.53 2.56
C VAL A 80 -7.70 11.61 2.80
N GLY A 81 -7.81 11.09 4.01
CA GLY A 81 -8.90 10.25 4.47
C GLY A 81 -9.88 11.06 5.31
N PHE A 82 -11.17 10.88 5.04
CA PHE A 82 -12.24 11.45 5.84
C PHE A 82 -13.23 10.35 6.21
N ASN A 83 -13.63 10.29 7.47
CA ASN A 83 -14.74 9.46 7.92
C ASN A 83 -15.62 10.27 8.86
N PHE A 84 -16.90 10.42 8.53
CA PHE A 84 -17.87 11.14 9.32
C PHE A 84 -19.07 10.24 9.60
N THR A 85 -19.43 10.10 10.86
CA THR A 85 -20.61 9.35 11.28
C THR A 85 -21.45 10.18 12.23
N ARG A 86 -22.78 10.10 12.10
CA ARG A 86 -23.72 10.75 13.02
C ARG A 86 -24.88 9.81 13.27
N PHE A 87 -25.19 9.64 14.55
CA PHE A 87 -26.36 8.93 15.03
C PHE A 87 -27.24 9.92 15.78
N ASN A 88 -28.55 9.78 15.61
CA ASN A 88 -29.55 10.60 16.27
C ASN A 88 -30.68 9.64 16.68
N ASP A 89 -31.01 9.62 17.96
CA ASP A 89 -32.08 8.78 18.50
C ASP A 89 -31.93 7.29 18.14
N TRP A 90 -30.69 6.78 18.13
CA TRP A 90 -30.40 5.38 17.83
C TRP A 90 -30.51 4.50 19.09
N PHE A 91 -31.75 4.29 19.56
CA PHE A 91 -32.08 3.71 20.86
C PHE A 91 -31.62 2.27 21.13
N GLN A 92 -31.07 1.56 20.14
CA GLN A 92 -30.49 0.22 20.34
C GLN A 92 -29.06 0.26 20.91
N LYS A 93 -28.49 1.44 21.11
CA LYS A 93 -27.15 1.68 21.67
C LYS A 93 -27.27 2.45 22.99
N ASP A 94 -26.33 2.22 23.90
CA ASP A 94 -26.22 2.93 25.18
C ASP A 94 -26.08 4.46 25.02
N GLN A 95 -25.43 4.92 23.94
CA GLN A 95 -25.27 6.34 23.59
C GLN A 95 -25.99 6.64 22.26
N PRO A 96 -27.28 7.04 22.30
CA PRO A 96 -28.13 7.15 21.11
C PRO A 96 -27.80 8.36 20.22
N ASN A 97 -27.18 9.41 20.78
CA ASN A 97 -26.85 10.66 20.08
C ASN A 97 -25.33 10.88 20.00
N THR A 98 -24.67 10.20 19.06
CA THR A 98 -23.21 10.28 18.91
C THR A 98 -22.80 10.82 17.55
N SER A 99 -21.67 11.51 17.50
CA SER A 99 -21.00 11.87 16.26
C SER A 99 -19.52 11.55 16.33
N ALA A 100 -18.95 11.12 15.20
CA ALA A 100 -17.53 10.88 15.09
C ALA A 100 -17.00 11.47 13.78
N ALA A 101 -15.81 12.05 13.85
CA ALA A 101 -15.10 12.58 12.71
C ALA A 101 -13.64 12.11 12.78
N THR A 102 -13.16 11.48 11.72
CA THR A 102 -11.75 11.14 11.53
C THR A 102 -11.22 11.87 10.32
N ILE A 103 -10.12 12.57 10.51
CA ILE A 103 -9.37 13.21 9.42
C ILE A 103 -7.97 12.59 9.45
N ALA A 104 -7.55 12.02 8.33
CA ALA A 104 -6.23 11.42 8.17
C ALA A 104 -5.52 12.05 6.98
N PHE A 105 -4.23 12.33 7.16
CA PHE A 105 -3.34 12.86 6.15
C PHE A 105 -2.11 11.97 6.07
N THR A 106 -1.80 11.47 4.87
CA THR A 106 -0.55 10.80 4.58
C THR A 106 0.18 11.54 3.47
N LEU A 107 1.49 11.70 3.62
CA LEU A 107 2.38 12.22 2.60
C LEU A 107 3.58 11.29 2.50
N ASN A 108 3.93 10.91 1.29
CA ASN A 108 5.03 10.02 0.98
C ASN A 108 5.79 10.59 -0.21
N GLY A 109 7.11 10.59 -0.13
CA GLY A 109 7.98 11.10 -1.19
C GLY A 109 9.20 10.22 -1.37
N ILE A 110 9.69 10.12 -2.60
CA ILE A 110 10.99 9.55 -2.91
C ILE A 110 11.77 10.47 -3.84
N ALA A 111 13.09 10.47 -3.68
CA ALA A 111 14.03 11.10 -4.58
C ALA A 111 15.25 10.19 -4.73
N ASN A 112 15.22 9.35 -5.77
CA ASN A 112 16.25 8.38 -6.06
C ASN A 112 17.11 8.85 -7.23
N LEU A 113 18.42 8.85 -7.02
CA LEU A 113 19.43 9.01 -8.04
C LEU A 113 20.04 7.65 -8.36
N ASP A 114 20.07 7.30 -9.63
CA ASP A 114 20.78 6.14 -10.13
C ASP A 114 21.90 6.56 -11.08
N GLN A 115 23.09 5.99 -10.86
CA GLN A 115 24.33 6.24 -11.58
C GLN A 115 24.96 4.91 -12.00
N LYS A 116 25.92 4.94 -12.93
CA LYS A 116 26.54 3.70 -13.44
C LYS A 116 27.22 2.88 -12.33
N LYS A 117 27.88 3.56 -11.38
CA LYS A 117 28.65 2.92 -10.29
C LYS A 117 28.01 3.02 -8.92
N TYR A 118 26.99 3.87 -8.75
CA TYR A 118 26.39 4.10 -7.44
C TYR A 118 24.92 4.45 -7.58
N PHE A 119 24.21 4.47 -6.46
CA PHE A 119 22.86 5.01 -6.36
C PHE A 119 22.75 5.78 -5.04
N TRP A 120 21.77 6.67 -4.98
CA TRP A 120 21.39 7.38 -3.77
C TRP A 120 19.87 7.45 -3.69
N ARG A 121 19.29 6.70 -2.77
CA ARG A 121 17.85 6.59 -2.60
C ARG A 121 17.42 7.34 -1.36
N ASN A 122 16.40 8.16 -1.50
CA ASN A 122 15.85 8.94 -0.38
C ASN A 122 14.35 8.73 -0.34
N ALA A 123 13.81 8.55 0.85
CA ALA A 123 12.38 8.44 1.07
C ALA A 123 11.96 9.25 2.29
N GLY A 124 10.76 9.82 2.24
CA GLY A 124 10.12 10.50 3.35
C GLY A 124 8.66 10.07 3.44
N ALA A 125 8.16 9.93 4.67
CA ALA A 125 6.77 9.61 4.96
C ALA A 125 6.31 10.39 6.19
N LEU A 126 5.07 10.88 6.14
CA LEU A 126 4.37 11.57 7.21
C LEU A 126 2.95 11.02 7.26
N ASN A 127 2.52 10.54 8.40
CA ASN A 127 1.17 10.04 8.62
C ASN A 127 0.62 10.71 9.88
N LEU A 128 -0.46 11.48 9.71
CA LEU A 128 -1.11 12.22 10.78
C LEU A 128 -2.59 11.89 10.75
N SER A 129 -3.22 11.65 11.89
CA SER A 129 -4.67 11.58 11.96
C SER A 129 -5.21 12.14 13.25
N TRP A 130 -6.41 12.68 13.17
CA TRP A 130 -7.18 13.16 14.30
C TRP A 130 -8.54 12.49 14.34
N LEU A 131 -8.96 12.11 15.54
CA LEU A 131 -10.27 11.55 15.83
C LEU A 131 -11.00 12.47 16.82
N LYS A 132 -12.22 12.83 16.47
CA LYS A 132 -13.21 13.39 17.38
C LYS A 132 -14.32 12.37 17.53
N PHE A 133 -14.71 12.11 18.77
CA PHE A 133 -15.90 11.35 19.13
C PHE A 133 -16.65 12.15 20.19
N ASP A 134 -17.92 12.43 19.93
CA ASP A 134 -18.76 13.33 20.71
C ASP A 134 -20.07 12.60 21.02
N ASP A 135 -20.35 12.42 22.31
CA ASP A 135 -21.59 11.92 22.86
C ASP A 135 -22.40 13.11 23.37
N LYS A 136 -23.39 13.53 22.58
CA LYS A 136 -24.11 14.78 22.79
C LYS A 136 -24.98 14.78 24.05
N ASP A 137 -25.21 13.60 24.61
CA ASP A 137 -25.97 13.41 25.83
C ASP A 137 -25.08 13.48 27.09
N ASN A 138 -23.75 13.57 26.93
CA ASN A 138 -22.78 13.65 28.03
C ASN A 138 -21.97 14.97 27.99
N PRO A 139 -22.24 15.93 28.89
CA PRO A 139 -21.53 17.22 28.91
C PRO A 139 -20.07 17.13 29.42
N ASP A 140 -19.67 16.00 30.01
CA ASP A 140 -18.31 15.77 30.50
C ASP A 140 -17.44 15.04 29.46
N ASP A 141 -17.92 14.91 28.22
CA ASP A 141 -17.18 14.24 27.15
C ASP A 141 -16.02 15.09 26.58
N GLU A 142 -14.99 14.42 26.07
CA GLU A 142 -13.93 15.10 25.34
C GLU A 142 -14.31 15.24 23.86
N ALA A 143 -15.12 16.25 23.56
CA ALA A 143 -15.60 16.53 22.21
C ALA A 143 -14.55 17.19 21.28
N ASP A 144 -13.28 17.27 21.67
CA ASP A 144 -12.22 17.85 20.83
C ASP A 144 -11.51 16.80 19.95
N PHE A 145 -10.88 17.27 18.87
CA PHE A 145 -10.04 16.42 18.04
C PHE A 145 -8.78 16.01 18.82
N ARG A 146 -8.53 14.71 18.88
CA ARG A 146 -7.34 14.12 19.50
C ARG A 146 -6.48 13.44 18.45
N VAL A 147 -5.16 13.46 18.65
CA VAL A 147 -4.23 12.74 17.77
C VAL A 147 -4.51 11.24 17.85
N ALA A 148 -4.89 10.66 16.72
CA ALA A 148 -5.16 9.24 16.56
C ALA A 148 -3.98 8.48 15.94
N SER A 149 -3.13 9.17 15.17
CA SER A 149 -1.89 8.62 14.62
C SER A 149 -0.91 9.76 14.31
N ASP A 150 0.36 9.50 14.54
CA ASP A 150 1.45 10.43 14.27
C ASP A 150 2.75 9.66 14.03
N ALA A 151 3.19 9.62 12.79
CA ALA A 151 4.41 8.93 12.40
C ALA A 151 5.11 9.68 11.26
N PHE A 152 6.30 10.17 11.56
CA PHE A 152 7.24 10.71 10.59
C PHE A 152 8.42 9.75 10.40
N ASN A 153 8.83 9.57 9.14
CA ASN A 153 9.99 8.76 8.77
C ASN A 153 10.72 9.42 7.60
N VAL A 154 12.04 9.50 7.68
CA VAL A 154 12.90 9.86 6.56
C VAL A 154 14.08 8.90 6.49
N SER A 155 14.45 8.48 5.29
CA SER A 155 15.62 7.62 5.06
C SER A 155 16.45 8.10 3.88
N SER A 156 17.75 7.82 3.97
CA SER A 156 18.73 8.06 2.93
C SER A 156 19.66 6.86 2.85
N LEU A 157 19.70 6.21 1.69
CA LEU A 157 20.50 5.03 1.40
C LEU A 157 21.44 5.33 0.24
N PHE A 158 22.73 5.36 0.50
CA PHE A 158 23.77 5.45 -0.52
C PHE A 158 24.39 4.08 -0.76
N GLY A 159 24.58 3.70 -2.02
CA GLY A 159 25.21 2.42 -2.36
C GLY A 159 26.15 2.51 -3.54
N TYR A 160 27.29 1.82 -3.45
CA TYR A 160 28.23 1.61 -4.54
C TYR A 160 28.05 0.21 -5.13
N LYS A 161 27.74 0.15 -6.42
CA LYS A 161 27.39 -1.09 -7.13
C LYS A 161 28.63 -1.94 -7.35
N LEU A 162 28.62 -3.16 -6.83
CA LEU A 162 29.61 -4.20 -7.14
C LEU A 162 29.26 -4.88 -8.47
N ASN A 163 27.97 -5.08 -8.72
CA ASN A 163 27.41 -5.53 -9.98
C ASN A 163 25.98 -4.97 -10.14
N GLU A 164 25.23 -5.43 -11.15
CA GLU A 164 23.88 -4.93 -11.44
C GLU A 164 22.86 -5.19 -10.33
N LYS A 165 23.11 -6.18 -9.45
CA LYS A 165 22.18 -6.62 -8.41
C LYS A 165 22.68 -6.36 -7.00
N ILE A 166 23.98 -6.21 -6.78
CA ILE A 166 24.58 -6.13 -5.45
C ILE A 166 25.38 -4.83 -5.33
N ALA A 167 25.17 -4.13 -4.22
CA ALA A 167 25.91 -2.95 -3.84
C ALA A 167 26.36 -3.06 -2.38
N ILE A 168 27.52 -2.49 -2.06
CA ILE A 168 27.85 -2.11 -0.69
C ILE A 168 27.15 -0.79 -0.40
N SER A 169 26.59 -0.61 0.79
CA SER A 169 25.75 0.55 1.08
C SER A 169 25.80 0.98 2.53
N ALA A 170 25.46 2.26 2.74
CA ALA A 170 25.24 2.87 4.04
C ALA A 170 23.87 3.56 4.05
N MET A 171 23.18 3.51 5.18
CA MET A 171 21.83 4.03 5.35
C MET A 171 21.73 4.82 6.64
N GLY A 172 21.01 5.94 6.56
CA GLY A 172 20.40 6.59 7.71
C GLY A 172 18.88 6.50 7.61
N GLU A 173 18.21 6.10 8.69
CA GLU A 173 16.74 6.16 8.81
C GLU A 173 16.36 6.81 10.14
N TYR A 174 15.58 7.87 10.08
CA TYR A 174 15.10 8.61 11.24
C TYR A 174 13.59 8.53 11.34
N ARG A 175 13.08 8.23 12.55
CA ARG A 175 11.66 8.04 12.84
C ARG A 175 11.29 8.78 14.13
N THR A 176 10.17 9.49 14.14
CA THR A 176 9.64 10.17 15.33
C THR A 176 8.15 10.47 15.17
N ALA A 177 7.49 10.80 16.29
CA ALA A 177 6.25 11.57 16.30
C ALA A 177 6.54 13.07 16.09
N THR A 178 5.57 13.85 15.62
CA THR A 178 5.69 15.28 15.28
C THR A 178 4.65 16.19 15.95
N LEU A 179 3.57 15.62 16.47
CA LEU A 179 2.46 16.29 17.15
C LEU A 179 2.61 16.18 18.67
N ASP A 180 1.79 16.95 19.39
CA ASP A 180 1.62 16.89 20.86
C ASP A 180 2.93 16.93 21.67
N GLY A 181 3.94 17.62 21.16
CA GLY A 181 5.25 17.73 21.82
C GLY A 181 6.04 16.42 21.90
N LYS A 182 5.65 15.38 21.13
CA LYS A 182 6.30 14.06 21.14
C LYS A 182 7.50 13.94 20.18
N PHE A 183 8.00 15.06 19.66
CA PHE A 183 9.18 15.07 18.80
C PHE A 183 10.42 14.59 19.56
N ASN A 184 11.08 13.56 19.01
CA ASN A 184 12.18 12.85 19.67
C ASN A 184 11.85 12.28 21.06
N ASN A 185 10.57 11.97 21.31
CA ASN A 185 10.15 11.37 22.56
C ASN A 185 9.05 10.29 22.39
N PRO A 186 9.40 9.08 21.90
CA PRO A 186 10.73 8.69 21.44
C PRO A 186 11.01 9.05 19.97
N GLY A 187 12.28 9.27 19.65
CA GLY A 187 12.82 9.31 18.29
C GLY A 187 13.85 8.21 18.09
N PHE A 188 13.94 7.68 16.87
CA PHE A 188 14.86 6.61 16.51
C PHE A 188 15.71 7.05 15.33
N LEU A 189 17.02 6.87 15.41
CA LEU A 189 17.95 7.06 14.30
C LEU A 189 18.76 5.77 14.10
N ASP A 190 18.48 5.09 13.00
CA ASP A 190 19.27 3.95 12.53
C ASP A 190 20.38 4.46 11.61
N LEU A 191 21.64 4.21 11.99
CA LEU A 191 22.80 4.44 11.12
C LEU A 191 23.49 3.09 10.88
N GLY A 192 23.50 2.64 9.64
CA GLY A 192 23.99 1.32 9.30
C GLY A 192 24.77 1.25 8.00
N ALA A 193 25.58 0.20 7.89
CA ALA A 193 26.24 -0.17 6.65
C ALA A 193 26.22 -1.68 6.41
N GLY A 194 26.28 -2.07 5.14
CA GLY A 194 26.27 -3.46 4.71
C GLY A 194 26.03 -3.58 3.23
N ILE A 195 25.06 -4.41 2.86
CA ILE A 195 24.77 -4.77 1.48
C ILE A 195 23.36 -4.34 1.11
N THR A 196 23.20 -3.83 -0.11
CA THR A 196 21.90 -3.70 -0.77
C THR A 196 21.84 -4.64 -1.96
N PHE A 197 20.74 -5.35 -2.06
CA PHE A 197 20.45 -6.31 -3.11
C PHE A 197 19.19 -5.91 -3.89
N THR A 198 19.28 -5.86 -5.21
CA THR A 198 18.19 -5.53 -6.13
C THR A 198 17.97 -6.68 -7.12
N PRO A 199 17.32 -7.78 -6.70
CA PRO A 199 17.20 -9.01 -7.50
C PRO A 199 16.40 -8.84 -8.79
N ILE A 200 15.34 -8.02 -8.71
CA ILE A 200 14.41 -7.70 -9.79
C ILE A 200 14.16 -6.19 -9.83
N LYS A 201 13.58 -5.72 -10.93
CA LYS A 201 13.22 -4.31 -11.09
C LYS A 201 12.30 -3.85 -9.94
N ASN A 202 12.60 -2.67 -9.40
CA ASN A 202 11.87 -2.00 -8.31
C ASN A 202 11.93 -2.70 -6.93
N LEU A 203 12.55 -3.87 -6.79
CA LEU A 203 12.77 -4.52 -5.48
C LEU A 203 14.15 -4.11 -4.95
N VAL A 204 14.18 -3.52 -3.77
CA VAL A 204 15.40 -3.13 -3.05
C VAL A 204 15.36 -3.81 -1.69
N VAL A 205 16.38 -4.61 -1.39
CA VAL A 205 16.56 -5.27 -0.11
C VAL A 205 17.84 -4.73 0.52
N VAL A 206 17.76 -4.23 1.74
CA VAL A 206 18.88 -3.69 2.51
C VAL A 206 19.14 -4.62 3.68
N VAL A 207 20.38 -5.06 3.82
CA VAL A 207 20.85 -5.91 4.92
C VAL A 207 22.12 -5.26 5.48
N HIS A 208 21.97 -4.50 6.57
CA HIS A 208 23.07 -3.80 7.22
C HIS A 208 23.37 -4.44 8.58
N PRO A 209 24.32 -5.39 8.65
CA PRO A 209 24.65 -6.08 9.89
C PRO A 209 25.37 -5.18 10.91
N GLY A 210 25.95 -4.06 10.47
CA GLY A 210 26.52 -3.05 11.35
C GLY A 210 25.61 -1.83 11.41
N ASN A 211 24.47 -1.94 12.09
CA ASN A 211 23.56 -0.82 12.32
C ASN A 211 23.54 -0.45 13.80
N TYR A 212 23.74 0.82 14.12
CA TYR A 212 23.49 1.35 15.45
C TYR A 212 22.14 2.05 15.46
N ASN A 213 21.27 1.66 16.38
CA ASN A 213 19.99 2.30 16.62
C ASN A 213 20.15 3.27 17.79
N PHE A 214 20.18 4.56 17.50
CA PHE A 214 20.09 5.62 18.50
C PHE A 214 18.64 5.82 18.88
N VAL A 215 18.34 5.87 20.17
CA VAL A 215 17.02 6.21 20.71
C VAL A 215 17.13 7.50 21.49
N PHE A 216 16.31 8.48 21.11
CA PHE A 216 16.13 9.74 21.80
C PHE A 216 14.82 9.65 22.58
N SER A 217 14.84 9.82 23.89
CA SER A 217 13.63 9.89 24.70
C SER A 217 13.94 10.53 26.06
N ASP A 218 12.98 11.27 26.59
CA ASP A 218 13.03 11.77 27.96
C ASP A 218 12.46 10.74 28.96
N GLU A 219 11.76 9.70 28.46
CA GLU A 219 11.11 8.64 29.22
C GLU A 219 12.10 7.51 29.61
N GLY A 220 13.13 7.84 30.39
CA GLY A 220 13.89 6.89 31.22
C GLY A 220 14.49 5.63 30.55
N SER A 221 14.70 4.57 31.35
CA SER A 221 15.45 3.34 31.01
C SER A 221 14.75 2.36 30.06
N ASP A 222 13.53 2.66 29.63
CA ASP A 222 12.71 1.79 28.76
C ASP A 222 13.13 1.86 27.29
N PHE A 223 13.82 2.94 26.92
CA PHE A 223 14.40 3.13 25.61
C PHE A 223 15.92 2.92 25.67
N GLN A 224 16.42 1.96 24.90
CA GLN A 224 17.83 1.62 24.87
C GLN A 224 18.35 1.60 23.44
N SER A 225 19.43 2.35 23.23
CA SER A 225 20.20 2.31 21.99
C SER A 225 20.99 1.00 21.94
N SER A 226 21.09 0.37 20.77
CA SER A 226 21.84 -0.88 20.64
C SER A 226 22.41 -1.07 19.23
N VAL A 227 23.44 -1.93 19.14
CA VAL A 227 23.92 -2.43 17.85
C VAL A 227 23.05 -3.58 17.39
N GLY A 228 22.79 -3.66 16.08
CA GLY A 228 21.99 -4.71 15.50
C GLY A 228 22.07 -4.79 13.99
N LEU A 229 21.17 -5.60 13.45
CA LEU A 229 20.94 -5.79 12.03
C LEU A 229 19.77 -4.92 11.59
N LYS A 230 19.97 -4.07 10.57
CA LYS A 230 18.87 -3.45 9.82
C LYS A 230 18.51 -4.32 8.63
N LEU A 231 17.22 -4.64 8.51
CA LEU A 231 16.64 -5.28 7.35
C LEU A 231 15.55 -4.37 6.79
N ALA A 232 15.68 -3.92 5.55
CA ALA A 232 14.63 -3.17 4.87
C ALA A 232 14.32 -3.77 3.49
N VAL A 233 13.05 -3.76 3.11
CA VAL A 233 12.58 -4.23 1.81
C VAL A 233 11.62 -3.22 1.24
N ASP A 234 11.95 -2.66 0.08
CA ASP A 234 11.12 -1.76 -0.68
C ASP A 234 10.75 -2.39 -2.01
N TYR A 235 9.46 -2.38 -2.33
CA TYR A 235 8.97 -2.83 -3.62
C TYR A 235 7.80 -1.99 -4.11
N ALA A 236 7.81 -1.66 -5.39
CA ALA A 236 6.74 -0.93 -6.05
C ALA A 236 6.44 -1.52 -7.42
N GLN A 237 5.16 -1.81 -7.67
CA GLN A 237 4.70 -2.35 -8.95
C GLN A 237 3.32 -1.79 -9.32
N LYS A 238 3.11 -1.58 -10.63
CA LYS A 238 1.77 -1.39 -11.18
C LYS A 238 1.15 -2.76 -11.43
N LEU A 239 0.09 -3.06 -10.70
CA LEU A 239 -0.75 -4.24 -10.87
C LEU A 239 -1.72 -4.03 -12.06
N PRO A 240 -2.39 -5.10 -12.53
CA PRO A 240 -3.44 -4.98 -13.55
C PRO A 240 -4.54 -3.99 -13.14
N LYS A 241 -5.29 -3.49 -14.14
CA LYS A 241 -6.39 -2.52 -13.96
C LYS A 241 -5.98 -1.17 -13.36
N GLY A 242 -4.69 -0.80 -13.49
CA GLY A 242 -4.21 0.54 -13.10
C GLY A 242 -3.99 0.71 -11.60
N ILE A 243 -3.95 -0.37 -10.83
CA ILE A 243 -3.67 -0.32 -9.39
C ILE A 243 -2.16 -0.21 -9.19
N ALA A 244 -1.70 0.88 -8.57
CA ALA A 244 -0.34 0.97 -8.05
C ALA A 244 -0.26 0.32 -6.69
N TRP A 245 0.73 -0.56 -6.49
CA TRP A 245 1.04 -1.18 -5.20
C TRP A 245 2.45 -0.82 -4.78
N LYS A 246 2.60 -0.43 -3.51
CA LYS A 246 3.89 -0.23 -2.84
C LYS A 246 3.87 -1.03 -1.53
N THR A 247 4.97 -1.69 -1.23
CA THR A 247 5.19 -2.35 0.05
C THR A 247 6.56 -1.95 0.58
N ASN A 248 6.60 -1.61 1.88
CA ASN A 248 7.82 -1.24 2.60
C ASN A 248 7.84 -2.03 3.91
N PHE A 249 8.87 -2.83 4.10
CA PHE A 249 9.17 -3.51 5.34
C PHE A 249 10.47 -2.95 5.89
N SER A 250 10.52 -2.62 7.19
CA SER A 250 11.72 -2.16 7.88
C SER A 250 11.77 -2.80 9.25
N SER A 251 12.89 -3.40 9.59
CA SER A 251 13.13 -4.09 10.87
C SER A 251 14.52 -3.78 11.38
N PHE A 252 14.61 -3.56 12.69
CA PHE A 252 15.86 -3.52 13.43
C PHE A 252 15.87 -4.68 14.41
N ILE A 253 16.89 -5.53 14.32
CA ILE A 253 17.08 -6.70 15.18
C ILE A 253 18.32 -6.44 16.05
N SER A 254 18.11 -6.26 17.35
CA SER A 254 19.20 -5.97 18.29
C SER A 254 20.06 -7.21 18.55
N TYR A 255 21.37 -7.04 18.66
CA TYR A 255 22.29 -8.09 19.12
C TYR A 255 22.40 -8.17 20.64
N GLU A 256 21.98 -7.12 21.35
CA GLU A 256 22.05 -7.04 22.80
C GLU A 256 20.85 -7.73 23.44
N ASP A 257 19.64 -7.42 22.96
CA ASP A 257 18.43 -8.14 23.35
C ASP A 257 17.43 -8.23 22.19
N VAL A 258 17.41 -9.41 21.57
CA VAL A 258 16.53 -9.72 20.44
C VAL A 258 15.05 -9.62 20.83
N ARG A 259 14.68 -9.86 22.09
CA ARG A 259 13.27 -9.91 22.54
C ARG A 259 12.76 -8.54 22.95
N GLU A 260 13.62 -7.73 23.55
CA GLU A 260 13.24 -6.44 24.12
C GLU A 260 13.46 -5.26 23.17
N LEU A 261 14.52 -5.29 22.35
CA LEU A 261 14.98 -4.13 21.57
C LEU A 261 14.69 -4.24 20.06
N THR A 262 14.27 -5.42 19.59
CA THR A 262 13.85 -5.62 18.19
C THR A 262 12.53 -4.92 17.90
N ASN A 263 12.46 -4.23 16.76
CA ASN A 263 11.25 -3.60 16.25
C ASN A 263 11.12 -3.82 14.74
N TRP A 264 9.88 -3.85 14.26
CA TRP A 264 9.61 -3.96 12.83
C TRP A 264 8.32 -3.25 12.45
N THR A 265 8.27 -2.78 11.21
CA THR A 265 7.14 -2.11 10.60
C THR A 265 6.97 -2.64 9.18
N TRP A 266 5.72 -2.89 8.78
CA TRP A 266 5.34 -3.29 7.44
C TRP A 266 4.17 -2.46 6.95
N VAL A 267 4.36 -1.72 5.86
CA VAL A 267 3.35 -0.85 5.26
C VAL A 267 3.07 -1.29 3.84
N ASN A 268 1.79 -1.39 3.49
CA ASN A 268 1.30 -1.68 2.16
C ASN A 268 0.36 -0.56 1.71
N GLY A 269 0.66 0.06 0.58
CA GLY A 269 -0.15 1.10 -0.03
C GLY A 269 -0.67 0.65 -1.39
N PHE A 270 -1.95 0.87 -1.63
CA PHE A 270 -2.65 0.62 -2.90
C PHE A 270 -3.27 1.93 -3.37
N SER A 271 -3.12 2.27 -4.65
CA SER A 271 -3.74 3.46 -5.23
C SER A 271 -4.26 3.20 -6.62
N THR A 272 -5.44 3.76 -6.94
CA THR A 272 -6.03 3.76 -8.28
C THR A 272 -5.81 5.08 -9.02
N ALA A 273 -4.81 5.89 -8.61
CA ALA A 273 -4.61 7.24 -9.15
C ALA A 273 -4.46 7.27 -10.67
N VAL A 274 -5.41 7.93 -11.35
CA VAL A 274 -5.39 8.23 -12.78
C VAL A 274 -5.26 9.75 -12.95
N LYS A 275 -4.25 10.20 -13.70
CA LYS A 275 -3.91 11.64 -13.84
C LYS A 275 -3.73 12.35 -12.50
N GLY A 276 -3.21 11.62 -11.52
CA GLY A 276 -2.91 12.12 -10.19
C GLY A 276 -4.01 11.97 -9.17
N LEU A 277 -5.30 11.84 -9.50
CA LEU A 277 -6.35 11.58 -8.50
C LEU A 277 -6.82 10.13 -8.50
N GLY A 278 -7.09 9.57 -7.33
CA GLY A 278 -7.69 8.24 -7.19
C GLY A 278 -8.12 7.92 -5.77
N ILE A 279 -8.36 6.64 -5.52
CA ILE A 279 -8.63 6.11 -4.19
C ILE A 279 -7.37 5.42 -3.70
N GLY A 280 -6.96 5.74 -2.48
CA GLY A 280 -5.82 5.15 -1.79
C GLY A 280 -6.26 4.31 -0.61
N VAL A 281 -5.57 3.19 -0.40
CA VAL A 281 -5.64 2.40 0.83
C VAL A 281 -4.22 2.16 1.32
N ASP A 282 -3.92 2.66 2.51
CA ASP A 282 -2.68 2.37 3.23
C ASP A 282 -2.99 1.46 4.41
N VAL A 283 -2.25 0.37 4.57
CA VAL A 283 -2.36 -0.56 5.71
C VAL A 283 -0.97 -0.72 6.30
N GLY A 284 -0.83 -0.44 7.60
CA GLY A 284 0.44 -0.59 8.30
C GLY A 284 0.28 -1.45 9.54
N ILE A 285 1.23 -2.36 9.73
CA ILE A 285 1.37 -3.13 10.96
C ILE A 285 2.78 -2.97 11.52
N ARG A 286 2.91 -2.92 12.84
CA ARG A 286 4.22 -2.81 13.50
C ARG A 286 4.21 -3.42 14.89
N GLN A 287 5.40 -3.73 15.39
CA GLN A 287 5.64 -4.10 16.78
C GLN A 287 6.93 -3.49 17.29
N SER A 288 6.88 -3.06 18.55
CA SER A 288 8.02 -2.54 19.29
C SER A 288 7.75 -2.74 20.77
N LYS A 289 8.55 -3.58 21.41
CA LYS A 289 8.37 -3.87 22.84
C LYS A 289 8.77 -2.68 23.72
N GLN A 290 9.76 -1.90 23.29
CA GLN A 290 10.15 -0.65 23.95
C GLN A 290 8.99 0.35 23.96
N GLU A 291 8.33 0.56 22.81
CA GLU A 291 7.15 1.45 22.74
C GLU A 291 5.98 0.92 23.59
N ALA A 292 5.78 -0.40 23.65
CA ALA A 292 4.74 -0.99 24.49
C ALA A 292 5.01 -0.75 25.98
N LYS A 293 6.26 -0.97 26.43
CA LYS A 293 6.67 -0.71 27.83
C LYS A 293 6.53 0.75 28.23
N ALA A 294 6.98 1.67 27.37
CA ALA A 294 6.85 3.12 27.62
C ALA A 294 5.39 3.58 27.76
N ARG A 295 4.43 2.81 27.21
CA ARG A 295 2.99 3.03 27.36
C ARG A 295 2.35 2.20 28.48
N GLU A 296 3.16 1.51 29.28
CA GLU A 296 2.72 0.58 30.33
C GLU A 296 1.83 -0.56 29.82
N ILE A 297 1.98 -0.91 28.53
CA ILE A 297 1.22 -1.99 27.90
C ILE A 297 2.01 -3.30 28.01
N GLY A 298 1.39 -4.30 28.64
CA GLY A 298 1.99 -5.62 28.80
C GLY A 298 2.23 -6.35 27.47
N GLY A 299 3.40 -7.00 27.35
CA GLY A 299 3.75 -7.83 26.19
C GLY A 299 4.38 -7.05 25.04
N ASN A 300 3.98 -7.37 23.81
CA ASN A 300 4.39 -6.67 22.59
C ASN A 300 3.23 -6.76 21.57
N PRO A 301 2.10 -6.07 21.81
CA PRO A 301 0.92 -6.19 20.97
C PRO A 301 1.19 -5.70 19.55
N LEU A 302 0.51 -6.33 18.59
CA LEU A 302 0.53 -5.87 17.20
C LEU A 302 -0.20 -4.54 17.10
N GLN A 303 0.49 -3.52 16.59
CA GLN A 303 -0.11 -2.24 16.26
C GLN A 303 -0.56 -2.27 14.79
N LEU A 304 -1.78 -1.82 14.50
CA LEU A 304 -2.37 -1.82 13.16
C LEU A 304 -2.99 -0.44 12.89
N TYR A 305 -2.78 0.08 11.69
CA TYR A 305 -3.59 1.16 11.16
C TYR A 305 -4.01 0.85 9.73
N TYR A 306 -5.11 1.45 9.30
CA TYR A 306 -5.45 1.57 7.89
C TYR A 306 -6.05 2.94 7.60
N VAL A 307 -5.76 3.46 6.41
CA VAL A 307 -6.34 4.71 5.91
C VAL A 307 -6.91 4.43 4.53
N LEU A 308 -8.21 4.61 4.38
CA LEU A 308 -8.89 4.64 3.09
C LEU A 308 -9.26 6.10 2.80
N GLY A 309 -8.94 6.59 1.61
CA GLY A 309 -9.21 7.98 1.28
C GLY A 309 -8.99 8.34 -0.18
N LEU A 310 -9.13 9.62 -0.47
CA LEU A 310 -8.76 10.18 -1.76
C LEU A 310 -7.24 10.32 -1.80
N SER A 311 -6.61 9.70 -2.78
CA SER A 311 -5.16 9.77 -2.99
C SER A 311 -4.83 10.72 -4.14
N TYR A 312 -3.79 11.53 -3.95
CA TYR A 312 -3.14 12.29 -5.01
C TYR A 312 -1.71 11.79 -5.25
N SER A 313 -1.30 11.62 -6.51
CA SER A 313 0.05 11.19 -6.89
C SER A 313 0.64 12.10 -7.98
N PHE A 314 1.88 12.51 -7.81
CA PHE A 314 2.70 13.27 -8.75
C PHE A 314 4.02 12.54 -9.04
#